data_AF-A0A2T0FFM4-F1
#
_entry.id   AF-A0A2T0FFM4-F1
#
_cell.length_a   1.000
_cell.length_b   1.000
_cell.length_c   1.000
_cell.angle_alpha   90.00
_cell.angle_beta   90.00
_cell.angle_gamma   90.00
#
_symmetry.space_group_name_H-M   'P 1'
#
loop_
_entity.id
_entity.type
_entity.pdbx_description
1 polymer ?
#
loop_
_entity_poly.entity_id
_entity_poly.type
_entity_poly.pdbx_seq_one_letter_code
_entity_poly.pdbx_strand_id
1 'polypeptide(L)'
;MAHSGERDVFCICKRPDDGSWMIACEKCDEWFHGKCIGLTEAEGDLAVEFCCDSCSAKYNIQSEWRLKCQLPSCYAAADVEKDSKFCSADHGIAFFRELAQGLVGVPEQDLRVLVESSGSQEKFKALGIQTPEFDAKIEPPPDQVAKWEAKIQKIQEALKFLESCRETKKELSQQATEAEGTKREICAFNSKLSDPDSEEVCMLEQRKCIQHKQWPVIFQERLFIQQQTAAKRLRQLQNSQRGLSQVVL
;
A
#
# COMPACT_ATOMS: atom_id res chain seq x y z
N MET A 1 37.43 11.15 -35.48
CA MET A 1 37.25 12.04 -34.32
C MET A 1 36.61 11.20 -33.22
N ALA A 2 37.23 11.09 -32.05
CA ALA A 2 36.63 10.35 -30.95
C ALA A 2 35.65 11.28 -30.21
N HIS A 3 34.38 10.89 -30.11
CA HIS A 3 33.51 11.49 -29.10
C HIS A 3 34.00 11.01 -27.74
N SER A 4 34.59 11.93 -26.97
CA SER A 4 34.92 11.72 -25.57
C SER A 4 33.64 11.44 -24.80
N GLY A 5 33.46 10.20 -24.36
CA GLY A 5 32.31 9.79 -23.57
C GLY A 5 32.33 10.42 -22.19
N GLU A 6 31.69 11.58 -22.05
CA GLU A 6 31.14 12.01 -20.77
C GLU A 6 30.14 10.93 -20.35
N ARG A 7 30.47 10.19 -19.28
CA ARG A 7 29.52 9.29 -18.63
C ARG A 7 28.58 10.16 -17.84
N ASP A 8 27.29 10.13 -18.18
CA ASP A 8 26.27 10.89 -17.48
C ASP A 8 26.37 10.68 -15.97
N VAL A 9 26.31 11.79 -15.22
CA VAL A 9 26.59 11.83 -13.79
C VAL A 9 25.29 12.00 -13.04
N PHE A 10 24.96 11.03 -12.18
CA PHE A 10 23.70 10.96 -11.47
C PHE A 10 23.90 10.99 -9.94
N CYS A 11 22.79 10.91 -9.21
CA CYS A 11 22.71 10.77 -7.77
C CYS A 11 23.27 11.98 -6.98
N ILE A 12 22.97 12.05 -5.68
CA ILE A 12 23.58 13.03 -4.77
C ILE A 12 25.10 12.90 -4.67
N CYS A 13 25.67 11.72 -4.95
CA CYS A 13 27.11 11.50 -4.92
C CYS A 13 27.85 12.03 -6.15
N LYS A 14 27.12 12.46 -7.19
CA LYS A 14 27.64 12.93 -8.49
C LYS A 14 28.72 12.00 -9.04
N ARG A 15 28.32 10.74 -9.23
CA ARG A 15 29.10 9.68 -9.89
C ARG A 15 28.26 9.08 -11.02
N PRO A 16 28.88 8.54 -12.07
CA PRO A 16 28.16 7.73 -13.05
C PRO A 16 27.63 6.44 -12.41
N ASP A 17 26.71 5.78 -13.10
CA ASP A 17 26.30 4.41 -12.80
C ASP A 17 27.53 3.48 -12.68
N ASP A 18 27.63 2.79 -11.54
CA ASP A 18 28.68 1.82 -11.22
C ASP A 18 28.21 0.36 -11.30
N GLY A 19 26.98 0.12 -11.77
CA GLY A 19 26.31 -1.17 -11.84
C GLY A 19 25.67 -1.62 -10.52
N SER A 20 25.68 -0.78 -9.47
CA SER A 20 24.90 -1.03 -8.26
C SER A 20 23.42 -0.69 -8.45
N TRP A 21 22.55 -1.25 -7.61
CA TRP A 21 21.11 -1.01 -7.69
C TRP A 21 20.77 0.48 -7.50
N MET A 22 19.95 1.02 -8.40
CA MET A 22 19.51 2.42 -8.43
C MET A 22 17.98 2.53 -8.54
N ILE A 23 17.43 3.64 -8.03
CA ILE A 23 16.01 3.99 -8.14
C ILE A 23 15.85 5.43 -8.66
N ALA A 24 14.82 5.67 -9.48
CA ALA A 24 14.53 6.97 -10.09
C ALA A 24 13.50 7.77 -9.28
N CYS A 25 13.66 9.10 -9.19
CA CYS A 25 12.73 9.97 -8.48
C CYS A 25 11.60 10.50 -9.39
N GLU A 26 10.35 10.18 -9.03
CA GLU A 26 9.09 10.53 -9.72
C GLU A 26 8.78 12.04 -9.87
N LYS A 27 9.72 12.94 -9.57
CA LYS A 27 9.56 14.40 -9.67
C LYS A 27 10.73 15.16 -10.29
N CYS A 28 11.90 14.53 -10.41
CA CYS A 28 13.07 15.15 -11.03
C CYS A 28 13.78 14.23 -12.02
N ASP A 29 13.27 13.02 -12.23
CA ASP A 29 13.77 11.99 -13.16
C ASP A 29 15.27 11.64 -12.99
N GLU A 30 15.86 12.03 -11.86
CA GLU A 30 17.25 11.71 -11.50
C GLU A 30 17.31 10.32 -10.84
N TRP A 31 18.38 9.58 -11.15
CA TRP A 31 18.65 8.25 -10.62
C TRP A 31 19.54 8.32 -9.37
N PHE A 32 19.25 7.48 -8.38
CA PHE A 32 19.95 7.44 -7.10
C PHE A 32 20.40 6.01 -6.78
N HIS A 33 21.70 5.80 -6.54
CA HIS A 33 22.21 4.53 -5.99
C HIS A 33 21.56 4.28 -4.62
N GLY A 34 21.00 3.09 -4.38
CA GLY A 34 20.33 2.78 -3.11
C GLY A 34 21.23 3.04 -1.90
N LYS A 35 22.49 2.65 -1.98
CA LYS A 35 23.51 2.89 -0.94
C LYS A 35 23.70 4.38 -0.61
N CYS A 36 23.52 5.29 -1.56
CA CYS A 36 23.65 6.73 -1.32
C CYS A 36 22.44 7.32 -0.59
N ILE A 37 21.27 6.68 -0.68
CA ILE A 37 20.01 7.11 -0.05
C ILE A 37 19.56 6.19 1.08
N GLY A 38 20.42 5.26 1.52
CA GLY A 38 20.13 4.35 2.64
C GLY A 38 19.12 3.23 2.34
N LEU A 39 18.88 2.90 1.06
CA LEU A 39 17.97 1.83 0.65
C LEU A 39 18.72 0.61 0.12
N THR A 40 18.24 -0.58 0.46
CA THR A 40 18.58 -1.83 -0.22
C THR A 40 17.64 -2.09 -1.40
N GLU A 41 18.08 -2.91 -2.35
CA GLU A 41 17.27 -3.37 -3.49
C GLU A 41 15.92 -3.97 -3.04
N ALA A 42 15.95 -4.83 -2.02
CA ALA A 42 14.76 -5.48 -1.48
C ALA A 42 13.79 -4.52 -0.73
N GLU A 43 14.27 -3.37 -0.27
CA GLU A 43 13.40 -2.29 0.22
C GLU A 43 12.87 -1.44 -0.95
N GLY A 44 13.69 -1.24 -1.98
CA GLY A 44 13.32 -0.58 -3.23
C GLY A 44 12.19 -1.28 -3.98
N ASP A 45 12.13 -2.61 -3.97
CA ASP A 45 11.04 -3.43 -4.53
C ASP A 45 9.67 -3.15 -3.88
N LEU A 46 9.66 -2.53 -2.69
CA LEU A 46 8.44 -2.08 -2.01
C LEU A 46 8.02 -0.68 -2.45
N ALA A 47 8.82 0.09 -3.19
CA ALA A 47 8.43 1.40 -3.69
C ALA A 47 7.28 1.27 -4.72
N VAL A 48 6.24 2.07 -4.55
CA VAL A 48 5.20 2.32 -5.56
C VAL A 48 5.55 3.59 -6.33
N GLU A 49 5.89 4.65 -5.60
CA GLU A 49 6.45 5.90 -6.13
C GLU A 49 7.63 6.31 -5.24
N PHE A 50 8.83 6.48 -5.80
CA PHE A 50 9.98 7.00 -5.06
C PHE A 50 10.15 8.51 -5.27
N CYS A 51 10.30 9.24 -4.17
CA CYS A 51 10.66 10.65 -4.15
C CYS A 51 11.93 10.86 -3.33
N CYS A 52 12.94 11.50 -3.92
CA CYS A 52 14.17 11.86 -3.21
C CYS A 52 13.92 12.98 -2.18
N ASP A 53 14.76 13.04 -1.12
CA ASP A 53 14.61 14.00 -0.01
C ASP A 53 14.49 15.47 -0.46
N SER A 54 15.18 15.84 -1.54
CA SER A 54 15.12 17.20 -2.11
C SER A 54 13.75 17.52 -2.69
N CYS A 55 13.11 16.59 -3.41
CA CYS A 55 11.76 16.77 -3.92
C CYS A 55 10.70 16.59 -2.82
N SER A 56 10.93 15.68 -1.88
CA SER A 56 10.12 15.46 -0.68
C SER A 56 9.97 16.76 0.12
N ALA A 57 11.09 17.43 0.45
CA ALA A 57 11.10 18.71 1.14
C ALA A 57 10.54 19.87 0.30
N LYS A 58 10.88 19.93 -1.00
CA LYS A 58 10.48 21.05 -1.89
C LYS A 58 8.98 21.05 -2.23
N TYR A 59 8.39 19.89 -2.44
CA TYR A 59 7.00 19.73 -2.88
C TYR A 59 6.07 19.25 -1.76
N ASN A 60 6.60 18.99 -0.55
CA ASN A 60 5.87 18.45 0.60
C ASN A 60 5.10 17.15 0.27
N ILE A 61 5.77 16.27 -0.46
CA ILE A 61 5.29 14.92 -0.82
C ILE A 61 6.16 13.86 -0.15
N GLN A 62 5.72 12.61 -0.12
CA GLN A 62 6.48 11.48 0.41
C GLN A 62 6.43 10.33 -0.59
N SER A 63 7.46 9.47 -0.58
CA SER A 63 7.44 8.21 -1.33
C SER A 63 6.28 7.32 -0.88
N GLU A 64 5.59 6.69 -1.82
CA GLU A 64 4.52 5.73 -1.54
C GLU A 64 5.10 4.30 -1.54
N TRP A 65 4.83 3.53 -0.49
CA TRP A 65 5.44 2.21 -0.26
C TRP A 65 4.36 1.13 -0.05
N ARG A 66 4.61 -0.06 -0.59
CA ARG A 66 3.90 -1.30 -0.25
C ARG A 66 4.25 -1.70 1.19
N LEU A 67 3.29 -2.29 1.91
CA LEU A 67 3.52 -2.80 3.25
C LEU A 67 4.46 -4.01 3.20
N LYS A 68 5.61 -3.96 3.88
CA LYS A 68 6.50 -5.13 4.05
C LYS A 68 5.77 -6.26 4.79
N CYS A 69 6.01 -7.50 4.37
CA CYS A 69 5.67 -8.69 5.14
C CYS A 69 6.22 -8.60 6.59
N GLN A 70 5.39 -8.93 7.59
CA GLN A 70 5.78 -8.83 9.01
C GLN A 70 6.75 -9.91 9.48
N LEU A 71 7.03 -10.96 8.68
CA LEU A 71 8.11 -11.90 9.00
C LEU A 71 9.45 -11.13 8.88
N PRO A 72 10.28 -11.01 9.94
CA PRO A 72 11.42 -10.09 9.95
C PRO A 72 12.41 -10.30 8.80
N SER A 73 12.68 -11.57 8.48
CA SER A 73 13.58 -12.04 7.41
C SER A 73 13.02 -11.87 5.99
N CYS A 74 11.74 -11.48 5.83
CA CYS A 74 11.11 -11.31 4.53
C CYS A 74 11.05 -9.83 4.13
N TYR A 75 11.31 -9.53 2.86
CA TYR A 75 11.22 -8.18 2.29
C TYR A 75 10.12 -8.04 1.22
N ALA A 76 9.42 -9.13 0.87
CA ALA A 76 8.29 -9.08 -0.05
C ALA A 76 7.13 -8.25 0.50
N ALA A 77 6.33 -7.66 -0.40
CA ALA A 77 5.10 -6.99 -0.06
C ALA A 77 4.09 -7.97 0.60
N ALA A 78 3.38 -7.51 1.62
CA ALA A 78 2.29 -8.25 2.24
C ALA A 78 1.12 -8.48 1.26
N ASP A 79 0.34 -9.52 1.46
CA ASP A 79 -0.85 -9.80 0.65
C ASP A 79 -2.01 -8.88 1.06
N VAL A 80 -1.96 -7.67 0.53
CA VAL A 80 -2.89 -6.58 0.81
C VAL A 80 -4.32 -6.92 0.35
N GLU A 81 -4.47 -7.71 -0.73
CA GLU A 81 -5.77 -8.19 -1.23
C GLU A 81 -6.53 -9.03 -0.21
N LYS A 82 -5.81 -9.82 0.60
CA LYS A 82 -6.40 -10.67 1.65
C LYS A 82 -6.39 -10.03 3.04
N ASP A 83 -6.18 -8.71 3.15
CA ASP A 83 -6.01 -7.96 4.42
C ASP A 83 -4.90 -8.57 5.32
N SER A 84 -3.91 -9.22 4.70
CA SER A 84 -2.83 -9.93 5.37
C SER A 84 -1.69 -9.00 5.72
N LYS A 85 -1.01 -9.29 6.84
CA LYS A 85 0.27 -8.66 7.22
C LYS A 85 1.48 -9.38 6.63
N PHE A 86 1.26 -10.47 5.90
CA PHE A 86 2.29 -11.37 5.37
C PHE A 86 2.08 -11.59 3.87
N CYS A 87 3.17 -11.79 3.13
CA CYS A 87 3.15 -12.08 1.69
C CYS A 87 2.55 -13.47 1.37
N SER A 88 2.48 -14.37 2.35
CA SER A 88 1.89 -15.71 2.22
C SER A 88 1.39 -16.21 3.57
N ALA A 89 0.51 -17.23 3.54
CA ALA A 89 0.05 -17.92 4.75
C ALA A 89 1.21 -18.55 5.52
N ASP A 90 2.17 -19.18 4.81
CA ASP A 90 3.34 -19.82 5.42
C ASP A 90 4.22 -18.82 6.20
N HIS A 91 4.36 -17.59 5.71
CA HIS A 91 5.11 -16.55 6.43
C HIS A 91 4.38 -16.08 7.69
N GLY A 92 3.04 -16.03 7.67
CA GLY A 92 2.24 -15.80 8.87
C GLY A 92 2.40 -16.93 9.90
N ILE A 93 2.33 -18.18 9.45
CA ILE A 93 2.54 -19.35 10.29
C ILE A 93 3.97 -19.37 10.88
N ALA A 94 5.00 -19.05 10.10
CA ALA A 94 6.37 -18.96 10.56
C ALA A 94 6.54 -17.88 11.65
N PHE A 95 6.01 -16.67 11.41
CA PHE A 95 6.04 -15.57 12.37
C PHE A 95 5.37 -15.94 13.69
N PHE A 96 4.17 -16.53 13.65
CA PHE A 96 3.46 -16.90 14.88
C PHE A 96 4.11 -18.09 15.61
N ARG A 97 4.79 -19.00 14.89
CA ARG A 97 5.61 -20.06 15.53
C ARG A 97 6.80 -19.48 16.28
N GLU A 98 7.54 -18.54 15.66
CA GLU A 98 8.68 -17.87 16.29
C GLU A 98 8.24 -17.06 17.52
N LEU A 99 7.14 -16.30 17.38
CA LEU A 99 6.54 -15.56 18.50
C LEU A 99 6.11 -16.51 19.65
N ALA A 100 5.46 -17.62 19.33
CA ALA A 100 5.05 -18.61 20.33
C ALA A 100 6.23 -19.34 20.99
N GLN A 101 7.36 -19.50 20.31
CA GLN A 101 8.60 -20.02 20.92
C GLN A 101 9.23 -19.01 21.90
N GLY A 102 9.11 -17.70 21.62
CA GLY A 102 9.50 -16.64 22.55
C GLY A 102 8.59 -16.52 23.78
N LEU A 103 7.33 -16.96 23.67
CA LEU A 103 6.41 -17.13 24.79
C LEU A 103 6.72 -18.43 25.54
N VAL A 104 7.76 -18.38 26.37
CA VAL A 104 8.17 -19.50 27.24
C VAL A 104 6.96 -20.02 28.03
N GLY A 105 6.86 -21.36 28.12
CA GLY A 105 5.63 -22.07 28.48
C GLY A 105 4.93 -21.59 29.74
N VAL A 106 3.58 -21.59 29.67
CA VAL A 106 2.69 -21.20 30.76
C VAL A 106 2.94 -22.09 31.99
N PRO A 107 3.24 -21.52 33.18
CA PRO A 107 3.40 -22.28 34.42
C PRO A 107 2.19 -23.19 34.70
N GLU A 108 2.42 -24.34 35.34
CA GLU A 108 1.35 -25.31 35.64
C GLU A 108 0.21 -24.71 36.48
N GLN A 109 0.55 -23.74 37.35
CA GLN A 109 -0.40 -22.98 38.16
C GLN A 109 -1.30 -22.09 37.31
N ASP A 110 -0.74 -21.38 36.33
CA ASP A 110 -1.49 -20.52 35.42
C ASP A 110 -2.32 -21.34 34.42
N LEU A 111 -1.78 -22.47 33.93
CA LEU A 111 -2.55 -23.46 33.15
C LEU A 111 -3.74 -23.98 33.96
N ARG A 112 -3.55 -24.29 35.24
CA ARG A 112 -4.62 -24.75 36.12
C ARG A 112 -5.70 -23.69 36.29
N VAL A 113 -5.34 -22.43 36.52
CA VAL A 113 -6.30 -21.30 36.59
C VAL A 113 -7.07 -21.14 35.27
N LEU A 114 -6.41 -21.25 34.12
CA LEU A 114 -7.06 -21.17 32.81
C LEU A 114 -8.03 -22.36 32.56
N VAL A 115 -7.65 -23.57 32.95
CA VAL A 115 -8.52 -24.76 32.86
C VAL A 115 -9.73 -24.62 33.78
N GLU A 116 -9.51 -24.31 35.06
CA GLU A 116 -10.58 -24.18 36.06
C GLU A 116 -11.54 -23.02 35.73
N SER A 117 -11.04 -21.87 35.25
CA SER A 117 -11.88 -20.71 34.86
C SER A 117 -12.67 -20.92 33.56
N SER A 118 -12.17 -21.72 32.63
CA SER A 118 -12.87 -21.99 31.36
C SER A 118 -14.18 -22.78 31.54
N GLY A 119 -14.27 -23.61 32.59
CA GLY A 119 -15.47 -24.38 32.96
C GLY A 119 -15.88 -25.52 32.00
N SER A 120 -15.29 -25.65 30.80
CA SER A 120 -15.46 -26.82 29.92
C SER A 120 -14.28 -26.99 28.96
N GLN A 121 -14.09 -28.20 28.42
CA GLN A 121 -13.00 -28.45 27.48
C GLN A 121 -13.17 -27.68 26.16
N GLU A 122 -14.41 -27.48 25.72
CA GLU A 122 -14.76 -26.70 24.53
C GLU A 122 -14.43 -25.22 24.74
N LYS A 123 -14.79 -24.66 25.90
CA LYS A 123 -14.46 -23.29 26.28
C LYS A 123 -12.95 -23.09 26.43
N PHE A 124 -12.24 -24.05 27.03
CA PHE A 124 -10.77 -24.01 27.12
C PHE A 124 -10.13 -24.00 25.73
N LYS A 125 -10.58 -24.88 24.83
CA LYS A 125 -10.12 -24.92 23.43
C LYS A 125 -10.46 -23.66 22.64
N ALA A 126 -11.48 -22.90 23.05
CA ALA A 126 -11.85 -21.62 22.44
C ALA A 126 -11.06 -20.41 23.00
N LEU A 127 -10.30 -20.56 24.09
CA LEU A 127 -9.42 -19.51 24.60
C LEU A 127 -8.40 -19.11 23.52
N GLY A 128 -8.35 -17.82 23.19
CA GLY A 128 -7.50 -17.29 22.11
C GLY A 128 -8.03 -17.51 20.69
N ILE A 129 -9.13 -18.27 20.50
CA ILE A 129 -9.87 -18.35 19.23
C ILE A 129 -10.93 -17.25 19.16
N GLN A 130 -11.54 -16.90 20.30
CA GLN A 130 -12.52 -15.83 20.41
C GLN A 130 -12.00 -14.73 21.34
N THR A 131 -12.19 -13.46 20.95
CA THR A 131 -11.81 -12.30 21.75
C THR A 131 -12.84 -12.07 22.88
N PRO A 132 -12.44 -11.95 24.15
CA PRO A 132 -13.38 -11.80 25.28
C PRO A 132 -14.05 -10.40 25.32
N GLU A 133 -15.31 -10.34 25.75
CA GLU A 133 -16.11 -9.12 25.98
C GLU A 133 -15.91 -8.59 27.44
N PHE A 134 -16.02 -7.28 27.71
CA PHE A 134 -15.85 -6.61 29.04
C PHE A 134 -16.62 -5.25 29.02
N ASP A 135 -17.34 -4.73 30.07
CA ASP A 135 -18.52 -3.77 30.04
C ASP A 135 -18.42 -2.23 30.43
N ALA A 136 -19.29 -1.33 29.85
CA ALA A 136 -19.64 0.14 30.06
C ALA A 136 -19.00 1.39 29.30
N LYS A 137 -19.32 1.60 28.00
CA LYS A 137 -18.77 2.43 26.85
C LYS A 137 -17.84 3.65 27.08
N ILE A 138 -16.73 3.72 26.33
CA ILE A 138 -15.98 4.98 26.04
C ILE A 138 -16.02 5.28 24.54
N GLU A 139 -16.75 6.33 24.16
CA GLU A 139 -16.89 6.76 22.78
C GLU A 139 -15.67 7.62 22.38
N PRO A 140 -15.06 7.37 21.20
CA PRO A 140 -14.03 8.26 20.67
C PRO A 140 -14.65 9.61 20.30
N PRO A 141 -13.87 10.71 20.32
CA PRO A 141 -14.32 12.00 19.82
C PRO A 141 -14.96 11.87 18.42
N PRO A 142 -16.24 12.26 18.24
CA PRO A 142 -16.96 12.06 16.97
C PRO A 142 -16.29 12.75 15.78
N ASP A 143 -15.49 13.81 16.01
CA ASP A 143 -14.76 14.54 14.98
C ASP A 143 -13.75 13.66 14.23
N GLN A 144 -13.04 12.76 14.93
CA GLN A 144 -12.04 11.89 14.32
C GLN A 144 -12.72 10.79 13.50
N VAL A 145 -13.76 10.15 14.01
CA VAL A 145 -14.46 9.07 13.29
C VAL A 145 -15.07 9.61 12.00
N ALA A 146 -15.86 10.69 12.08
CA ALA A 146 -16.46 11.34 10.92
C ALA A 146 -15.42 11.82 9.89
N LYS A 147 -14.25 12.31 10.35
CA LYS A 147 -13.14 12.68 9.47
C LYS A 147 -12.57 11.51 8.67
N TRP A 148 -12.42 10.32 9.28
CA TRP A 148 -11.91 9.14 8.58
C TRP A 148 -12.99 8.49 7.69
N GLU A 149 -14.25 8.52 8.09
CA GLU A 149 -15.39 8.12 7.25
C GLU A 149 -15.50 9.00 5.99
N ALA A 150 -15.47 10.33 6.15
CA ALA A 150 -15.44 11.27 5.03
C ALA A 150 -14.21 11.08 4.12
N LYS A 151 -13.05 10.69 4.69
CA LYS A 151 -11.86 10.33 3.89
C LYS A 151 -12.09 9.04 3.08
N ILE A 152 -12.70 8.02 3.67
CA ILE A 152 -13.03 6.77 2.97
C ILE A 152 -14.06 7.03 1.86
N GLN A 153 -15.07 7.86 2.11
CA GLN A 153 -16.05 8.25 1.10
C GLN A 153 -15.38 8.90 -0.12
N LYS A 154 -14.46 9.87 0.09
CA LYS A 154 -13.69 10.49 -1.00
C LYS A 154 -12.86 9.48 -1.80
N ILE A 155 -12.27 8.49 -1.13
CA ILE A 155 -11.52 7.41 -1.80
C ILE A 155 -12.47 6.52 -2.62
N GLN A 156 -13.68 6.22 -2.13
CA GLN A 156 -14.69 5.48 -2.87
C GLN A 156 -15.22 6.24 -4.09
N GLU A 157 -15.38 7.57 -3.98
CA GLU A 157 -15.73 8.45 -5.10
C GLU A 157 -14.62 8.45 -6.17
N ALA A 158 -13.35 8.55 -5.75
CA ALA A 158 -12.20 8.45 -6.65
C ALA A 158 -12.07 7.06 -7.32
N LEU A 159 -12.39 5.96 -6.61
CA LEU A 159 -12.42 4.60 -7.18
C LEU A 159 -13.50 4.46 -8.26
N LYS A 160 -14.71 4.99 -8.03
CA LYS A 160 -15.77 5.04 -9.05
C LYS A 160 -15.37 5.87 -10.27
N PHE A 161 -14.67 6.98 -10.05
CA PHE A 161 -14.17 7.81 -11.15
C PHE A 161 -13.07 7.10 -11.96
N LEU A 162 -12.15 6.39 -11.30
CA LEU A 162 -11.15 5.54 -11.94
C LEU A 162 -11.81 4.42 -12.77
N GLU A 163 -12.89 3.81 -12.28
CA GLU A 163 -13.68 2.81 -13.01
C GLU A 163 -14.33 3.42 -14.27
N SER A 164 -14.95 4.60 -14.16
CA SER A 164 -15.45 5.35 -15.33
C SER A 164 -14.36 5.61 -16.38
N CYS A 165 -13.19 6.07 -15.96
CA CYS A 165 -12.06 6.31 -16.89
C CYS A 165 -11.57 5.03 -17.57
N ARG A 166 -11.71 3.87 -16.92
CA ARG A 166 -11.37 2.56 -17.52
C ARG A 166 -12.38 2.15 -18.58
N GLU A 167 -13.67 2.40 -18.37
CA GLU A 167 -14.67 2.15 -19.41
C GLU A 167 -14.47 3.07 -20.62
N THR A 168 -14.25 4.38 -20.41
CA THR A 168 -13.88 5.32 -21.49
C THR A 168 -12.65 4.83 -22.27
N LYS A 169 -11.64 4.28 -21.59
CA LYS A 169 -10.47 3.69 -22.27
C LYS A 169 -10.84 2.49 -23.16
N LYS A 170 -11.73 1.60 -22.71
CA LYS A 170 -12.20 0.46 -23.52
C LYS A 170 -12.98 0.97 -24.74
N GLU A 171 -13.92 1.89 -24.55
CA GLU A 171 -14.74 2.49 -25.60
C GLU A 171 -13.89 3.14 -26.69
N LEU A 172 -12.94 4.02 -26.31
CA LEU A 172 -12.05 4.69 -27.26
C LEU A 172 -11.11 3.72 -27.99
N SER A 173 -10.65 2.65 -27.32
CA SER A 173 -9.84 1.59 -27.93
C SER A 173 -10.65 0.75 -28.92
N GLN A 174 -11.92 0.47 -28.61
CA GLN A 174 -12.84 -0.20 -29.52
C GLN A 174 -13.11 0.66 -30.76
N GLN A 175 -13.50 1.93 -30.57
CA GLN A 175 -13.74 2.87 -31.69
C GLN A 175 -12.52 3.02 -32.61
N ALA A 176 -11.32 3.15 -32.04
CA ALA A 176 -10.07 3.19 -32.82
C ALA A 176 -9.78 1.87 -33.56
N THR A 177 -10.15 0.73 -32.98
CA THR A 177 -10.02 -0.58 -33.63
C THR A 177 -11.00 -0.74 -34.80
N GLU A 178 -12.24 -0.29 -34.64
CA GLU A 178 -13.28 -0.33 -35.66
C GLU A 178 -12.98 0.62 -36.83
N ALA A 179 -12.49 1.83 -36.55
CA ALA A 179 -12.17 2.84 -37.57
C ALA A 179 -10.97 2.45 -38.46
N GLU A 180 -9.97 1.74 -37.91
CA GLU A 180 -8.75 1.35 -38.64
C GLU A 180 -8.73 -0.14 -39.07
N GLY A 181 -9.73 -0.94 -38.69
CA GLY A 181 -9.80 -2.37 -39.01
C GLY A 181 -8.69 -3.24 -38.38
N THR A 182 -7.90 -2.69 -37.44
CA THR A 182 -6.80 -3.37 -36.76
C THR A 182 -6.80 -3.02 -35.28
N LYS A 183 -6.40 -3.95 -34.39
CA LYS A 183 -6.49 -3.74 -32.93
C LYS A 183 -5.65 -2.53 -32.50
N ARG A 184 -6.32 -1.50 -31.97
CA ARG A 184 -5.73 -0.31 -31.35
C ARG A 184 -6.08 -0.26 -29.87
N GLU A 185 -5.10 0.10 -29.05
CA GLU A 185 -5.31 0.42 -27.63
C GLU A 185 -4.92 1.88 -27.41
N ILE A 186 -5.87 2.69 -26.98
CA ILE A 186 -5.69 4.11 -26.68
C ILE A 186 -5.32 4.26 -25.20
N CYS A 187 -4.50 5.26 -24.90
CA CYS A 187 -4.08 5.57 -23.54
C CYS A 187 -5.29 5.94 -22.66
N ALA A 188 -6.07 6.93 -23.11
CA ALA A 188 -7.24 7.49 -22.45
C ALA A 188 -7.03 7.86 -20.97
N PHE A 189 -5.81 8.26 -20.60
CA PHE A 189 -5.57 8.90 -19.31
C PHE A 189 -6.40 10.17 -19.21
N ASN A 190 -7.20 10.30 -18.15
CA ASN A 190 -8.01 11.47 -17.87
C ASN A 190 -7.29 12.33 -16.82
N SER A 191 -7.01 13.59 -17.14
CA SER A 191 -6.27 14.51 -16.27
C SER A 191 -6.95 14.77 -14.92
N LYS A 192 -8.28 14.58 -14.79
CA LYS A 192 -9.02 14.66 -13.51
C LYS A 192 -8.53 13.71 -12.42
N LEU A 193 -7.81 12.66 -12.80
CA LEU A 193 -7.17 11.76 -11.84
C LEU A 193 -6.05 12.45 -11.05
N SER A 194 -5.46 13.52 -11.61
CA SER A 194 -4.40 14.34 -11.01
C SER A 194 -4.82 15.78 -10.71
N ASP A 195 -5.68 16.38 -11.53
CA ASP A 195 -6.12 17.78 -11.47
C ASP A 195 -7.64 17.88 -11.70
N PRO A 196 -8.46 18.08 -10.65
CA PRO A 196 -9.93 18.02 -10.72
C PRO A 196 -10.58 18.97 -11.75
N ASP A 197 -9.93 20.08 -12.07
CA ASP A 197 -10.48 21.14 -12.92
C ASP A 197 -10.17 20.94 -14.43
N SER A 198 -9.25 20.04 -14.77
CA SER A 198 -8.89 19.71 -16.15
C SER A 198 -9.88 18.71 -16.76
N GLU A 199 -10.17 18.75 -18.06
CA GLU A 199 -11.06 17.76 -18.73
C GLU A 199 -10.37 16.97 -19.84
N GLU A 200 -9.04 16.98 -19.88
CA GLU A 200 -8.25 16.43 -20.97
C GLU A 200 -8.15 14.90 -20.92
N VAL A 201 -8.28 14.25 -22.08
CA VAL A 201 -8.13 12.80 -22.24
C VAL A 201 -7.02 12.50 -23.25
N CYS A 202 -6.04 11.69 -22.85
CA CYS A 202 -4.89 11.36 -23.68
C CYS A 202 -5.25 10.40 -24.83
N MET A 203 -5.39 10.94 -26.04
CA MET A 203 -5.77 10.18 -27.25
C MET A 203 -4.63 9.41 -27.94
N LEU A 204 -3.43 9.38 -27.36
CA LEU A 204 -2.29 8.63 -27.92
C LEU A 204 -2.53 7.11 -27.83
N GLU A 205 -2.00 6.34 -28.79
CA GLU A 205 -1.88 4.89 -28.63
C GLU A 205 -1.10 4.57 -27.34
N GLN A 206 -1.56 3.59 -26.56
CA GLN A 206 -0.95 3.22 -25.28
C GLN A 206 0.55 2.88 -25.39
N ARG A 207 0.97 2.24 -26.50
CA ARG A 207 2.39 1.93 -26.78
C ARG A 207 3.24 3.15 -27.18
N LYS A 208 2.61 4.27 -27.54
CA LYS A 208 3.26 5.54 -27.90
C LYS A 208 3.20 6.58 -26.78
N CYS A 209 2.34 6.38 -25.77
CA CYS A 209 2.22 7.27 -24.63
C CYS A 209 3.32 6.96 -23.59
N ILE A 210 4.27 7.88 -23.45
CA ILE A 210 5.38 7.76 -22.48
C ILE A 210 4.92 8.21 -21.08
N GLN A 211 4.13 9.29 -21.00
CA GLN A 211 3.79 9.98 -19.74
C GLN A 211 2.76 9.26 -18.85
N HIS A 212 1.89 8.42 -19.43
CA HIS A 212 0.76 7.81 -18.69
C HIS A 212 0.73 6.28 -18.81
N LYS A 213 1.91 5.66 -18.91
CA LYS A 213 2.04 4.21 -19.07
C LYS A 213 1.45 3.49 -17.86
N GLN A 214 0.55 2.54 -18.09
CA GLN A 214 -0.13 1.74 -17.04
C GLN A 214 -0.89 2.57 -15.97
N TRP A 215 -1.29 3.82 -16.28
CA TRP A 215 -2.06 4.66 -15.36
C TRP A 215 -3.25 3.96 -14.65
N PRO A 216 -4.05 3.05 -15.27
CA PRO A 216 -5.15 2.42 -14.54
C PRO A 216 -4.67 1.58 -13.37
N VAL A 217 -3.49 0.96 -13.48
CA VAL A 217 -2.89 0.11 -12.44
C VAL A 217 -2.34 0.99 -11.32
N ILE A 218 -1.54 2.01 -11.67
CA ILE A 218 -0.93 2.95 -10.72
C ILE A 218 -2.01 3.60 -9.83
N PHE A 219 -3.05 4.17 -10.44
CA PHE A 219 -4.14 4.79 -9.69
C PHE A 219 -4.98 3.78 -8.88
N GLN A 220 -5.13 2.53 -9.34
CA GLN A 220 -5.81 1.49 -8.54
C GLN A 220 -4.96 1.10 -7.31
N GLU A 221 -3.68 0.77 -7.48
CA GLU A 221 -2.79 0.41 -6.37
C GLU A 221 -2.73 1.53 -5.34
N ARG A 222 -2.59 2.77 -5.80
CA ARG A 222 -2.59 3.98 -4.95
C ARG A 222 -3.88 4.15 -4.16
N LEU A 223 -5.04 4.18 -4.83
CA LEU A 223 -6.34 4.34 -4.15
C LEU A 223 -6.62 3.17 -3.21
N PHE A 224 -6.21 1.95 -3.57
CA PHE A 224 -6.34 0.76 -2.73
C PHE A 224 -5.49 0.86 -1.46
N ILE A 225 -4.22 1.27 -1.54
CA ILE A 225 -3.35 1.52 -0.38
C ILE A 225 -3.93 2.64 0.50
N GLN A 226 -4.46 3.71 -0.08
CA GLN A 226 -5.13 4.78 0.67
C GLN A 226 -6.40 4.28 1.38
N GLN A 227 -7.21 3.46 0.70
CA GLN A 227 -8.42 2.85 1.26
C GLN A 227 -8.08 1.92 2.42
N GLN A 228 -7.11 1.01 2.23
CA GLN A 228 -6.57 0.10 3.24
C GLN A 228 -6.08 0.87 4.47
N THR A 229 -5.29 1.92 4.28
CA THR A 229 -4.74 2.76 5.36
C THR A 229 -5.84 3.49 6.12
N ALA A 230 -6.80 4.10 5.40
CA ALA A 230 -7.93 4.79 6.03
C ALA A 230 -8.88 3.82 6.75
N ALA A 231 -9.20 2.67 6.15
CA ALA A 231 -10.02 1.62 6.75
C ALA A 231 -9.34 0.97 7.95
N LYS A 232 -8.02 0.75 7.93
CA LYS A 232 -7.25 0.29 9.10
C LYS A 232 -7.25 1.34 10.21
N ARG A 233 -7.17 2.63 9.89
CA ARG A 233 -7.23 3.71 10.89
C ARG A 233 -8.62 3.90 11.47
N LEU A 234 -9.68 3.80 10.66
CA LEU A 234 -11.06 3.79 11.12
C LEU A 234 -11.34 2.56 11.97
N ARG A 235 -10.94 1.35 11.52
CA ARG A 235 -10.98 0.12 12.32
C ARG A 235 -10.19 0.27 13.61
N GLN A 236 -9.05 0.97 13.64
CA GLN A 236 -8.33 1.27 14.88
C GLN A 236 -9.12 2.20 15.80
N LEU A 237 -9.77 3.26 15.31
CA LEU A 237 -10.58 4.15 16.14
C LEU A 237 -11.85 3.46 16.67
N GLN A 238 -12.52 2.68 15.82
CA GLN A 238 -13.65 1.82 16.17
C GLN A 238 -13.25 0.61 17.03
N ASN A 239 -11.99 0.16 16.98
CA ASN A 239 -11.44 -0.85 17.89
C ASN A 239 -10.78 -0.24 19.12
N SER A 240 -10.53 1.08 19.17
CA SER A 240 -10.33 1.81 20.42
C SER A 240 -11.69 2.00 21.10
N GLN A 241 -12.75 2.30 20.35
CA GLN A 241 -14.13 2.27 20.84
C GLN A 241 -14.50 0.86 21.37
N ARG A 242 -14.23 -0.21 20.61
CA ARG A 242 -14.50 -1.61 21.02
C ARG A 242 -13.48 -2.23 21.97
N GLY A 243 -12.25 -1.73 22.01
CA GLY A 243 -11.18 -2.20 22.91
C GLY A 243 -11.26 -1.49 24.26
N LEU A 244 -11.71 -0.24 24.27
CA LEU A 244 -12.28 0.36 25.46
C LEU A 244 -13.57 -0.34 25.80
N SER A 245 -14.44 -0.71 24.85
CA SER A 245 -15.52 -1.71 25.04
C SER A 245 -15.10 -3.18 25.20
N GLN A 246 -13.82 -3.39 25.53
CA GLN A 246 -13.24 -4.61 26.09
C GLN A 246 -12.31 -4.25 27.28
N VAL A 247 -12.65 -3.15 27.95
CA VAL A 247 -12.80 -3.07 29.41
C VAL A 247 -14.29 -2.78 29.78
N VAL A 248 -15.04 -2.29 28.77
CA VAL A 248 -16.10 -1.25 28.65
C VAL A 248 -17.38 -1.40 27.74
N LEU A 249 -17.84 -2.54 27.17
CA LEU A 249 -19.20 -2.95 26.70
C LEU A 249 -19.13 -4.39 26.14
#